data_AF-A0A507FMA3-F1
#
_entry.id   AF-A0A507FMA3-F1
#
_cell.length_a   1.000
_cell.length_b   1.000
_cell.length_c   1.000
_cell.angle_alpha   90.00
_cell.angle_beta   90.00
_cell.angle_gamma   90.00
#
_symmetry.space_group_name_H-M   'P 1'
#
loop_
_entity.id
_entity.type
_entity.pdbx_description
1 polymer ?
#
loop_
_entity_poly.entity_id
_entity_poly.type
_entity_poly.pdbx_seq_one_letter_code
_entity_poly.pdbx_strand_id
1 'polypeptide(L)'
;MAKAASLTDFTNFHGMLASPAASLRCIAAFKGAAVIFMPSNYKLKGISAYNYTNLTLTLYYSLVVFSFTGLSTLLGLTHFVRAEEALEKGVQGADTLVTPDIIAFLQASPRLSGVVGELKVVRWFEYRFVVPGVKVHMFHVADSRLAEGKVHLVEIFDKDTLIPYIYAAIAACAAWMWFA
;
A
#
# COMPACT_ATOMS: atom_id res chain seq x y z
N MET A 1 -14.81 5.05 -21.28
CA MET A 1 -14.26 5.14 -19.90
C MET A 1 -12.97 4.33 -19.85
N ALA A 2 -11.92 4.82 -19.18
CA ALA A 2 -10.70 4.03 -19.01
C ALA A 2 -11.02 2.78 -18.17
N LYS A 3 -10.46 1.63 -18.55
CA LYS A 3 -10.63 0.38 -17.80
C LYS A 3 -10.07 0.55 -16.39
N ALA A 4 -10.80 0.08 -15.37
CA ALA A 4 -10.30 0.05 -14.00
C ALA A 4 -9.10 -0.91 -13.86
N ALA A 5 -8.24 -0.66 -12.87
CA ALA A 5 -7.12 -1.55 -12.56
C ALA A 5 -7.64 -2.90 -12.03
N SER A 6 -7.11 -4.00 -12.58
CA SER A 6 -7.42 -5.35 -12.12
C SER A 6 -6.57 -5.77 -10.93
N LEU A 7 -6.91 -6.90 -10.29
CA LEU A 7 -6.05 -7.52 -9.28
C LEU A 7 -4.63 -7.76 -9.81
N THR A 8 -4.49 -8.29 -11.03
CA THR A 8 -3.19 -8.50 -11.68
C THR A 8 -2.42 -7.19 -11.91
N ASP A 9 -3.11 -6.11 -12.30
CA ASP A 9 -2.47 -4.80 -12.44
C ASP A 9 -1.85 -4.35 -11.11
N PHE A 10 -2.59 -4.50 -10.00
CA PHE A 10 -2.10 -4.16 -8.67
C PHE A 10 -1.00 -5.10 -8.18
N THR A 11 -1.11 -6.40 -8.43
CA THR A 11 -0.06 -7.37 -8.10
C THR A 11 1.27 -6.98 -8.76
N ASN A 12 1.23 -6.62 -10.04
CA ASN A 12 2.42 -6.19 -10.76
C ASN A 12 2.89 -4.81 -10.31
N PHE A 13 1.96 -3.89 -10.00
CA PHE A 13 2.29 -2.53 -9.57
C PHE A 13 3.05 -2.53 -8.24
N HIS A 14 2.55 -3.25 -7.25
CA HIS A 14 3.20 -3.40 -5.95
C HIS A 14 4.47 -4.23 -6.01
N GLY A 15 4.51 -5.22 -6.91
CA GLY A 15 5.72 -5.96 -7.24
C GLY A 15 6.74 -5.13 -8.03
N MET A 16 6.47 -3.86 -8.38
CA MET A 16 7.36 -3.01 -9.17
C MET A 16 7.66 -3.54 -10.59
N LEU A 17 6.75 -4.34 -11.14
CA LEU A 17 6.83 -5.01 -12.45
C LEU A 17 5.71 -4.57 -13.42
N ALA A 18 4.94 -3.55 -13.06
CA ALA A 18 3.83 -3.10 -13.90
C ALA A 18 4.30 -2.43 -15.19
N SER A 19 3.56 -2.69 -16.29
CA SER A 19 3.71 -1.96 -17.53
C SER A 19 3.17 -0.52 -17.39
N PRO A 20 3.60 0.43 -18.23
CA PRO A 20 3.18 1.83 -18.11
C PRO A 20 1.66 2.01 -18.08
N ALA A 21 0.94 1.27 -18.92
CA ALA A 21 -0.51 1.32 -18.99
C ALA A 21 -1.18 0.78 -17.71
N ALA A 22 -0.65 -0.29 -17.11
CA ALA A 22 -1.14 -0.82 -15.84
C ALA A 22 -0.85 0.16 -14.69
N SER A 23 0.37 0.71 -14.64
CA SER A 23 0.77 1.69 -13.64
C SER A 23 -0.14 2.92 -13.65
N LEU A 24 -0.48 3.47 -14.83
CA LEU A 24 -1.40 4.60 -14.92
C LEU A 24 -2.79 4.29 -14.33
N ARG A 25 -3.32 3.07 -14.53
CA ARG A 25 -4.59 2.66 -13.93
C ARG A 25 -4.50 2.58 -12.40
N CYS A 26 -3.44 1.98 -11.87
CA CYS A 26 -3.21 1.88 -10.44
C CYS A 26 -3.03 3.26 -9.79
N ILE A 27 -2.24 4.14 -10.41
CA ILE A 27 -2.05 5.53 -9.97
C ILE A 27 -3.38 6.27 -9.91
N ALA A 28 -4.22 6.12 -10.94
CA ALA A 28 -5.54 6.73 -10.96
C ALA A 28 -6.44 6.24 -9.80
N ALA A 29 -6.35 4.95 -9.44
CA ALA A 29 -7.09 4.38 -8.32
C ALA A 29 -6.64 4.92 -6.95
N PHE A 30 -5.37 5.29 -6.80
CA PHE A 30 -4.87 5.91 -5.56
C PHE A 30 -5.08 7.43 -5.51
N LYS A 31 -5.48 8.08 -6.60
CA LYS A 31 -5.52 9.55 -6.67
C LYS A 31 -6.48 10.16 -5.64
N GLY A 32 -5.93 10.84 -4.65
CA GLY A 32 -6.68 11.44 -3.55
C GLY A 32 -7.06 10.45 -2.44
N ALA A 33 -6.52 9.23 -2.49
CA ALA A 33 -6.60 8.27 -1.41
C ALA A 33 -5.40 8.42 -0.46
N ALA A 34 -5.60 7.92 0.76
CA ALA A 34 -4.56 7.80 1.77
C ALA A 34 -3.72 6.53 1.57
N VAL A 35 -2.41 6.66 1.82
CA VAL A 35 -1.49 5.53 1.93
C VAL A 35 -0.89 5.51 3.33
N ILE A 36 -0.94 4.36 3.98
CA ILE A 36 -0.43 4.15 5.33
C ILE A 36 0.65 3.08 5.25
N PHE A 37 1.81 3.37 5.84
CA PHE A 37 2.89 2.42 6.02
C PHE A 37 3.11 2.24 7.53
N MET A 38 3.07 1.00 8.03
CA MET A 38 3.28 0.77 9.46
C MET A 38 3.87 -0.60 9.78
N PRO A 39 4.67 -0.74 10.85
CA PRO A 39 5.04 -2.04 11.40
C PRO A 39 3.83 -2.79 11.98
N SER A 40 3.86 -4.12 11.95
CA SER A 40 2.79 -5.01 12.46
C SER A 40 2.44 -4.81 13.93
N ASN A 41 3.39 -4.33 14.73
CA ASN A 41 3.22 -4.11 16.18
C ASN A 41 3.13 -2.64 16.61
N TYR A 42 3.00 -1.71 15.64
CA TYR A 42 2.94 -0.29 15.98
C TYR A 42 1.56 0.10 16.50
N LYS A 43 1.54 0.82 17.63
CA LYS A 43 0.35 1.54 18.07
C LYS A 43 0.17 2.76 17.17
N LEU A 44 -1.07 3.13 16.84
CA LEU A 44 -1.37 4.24 15.91
C LEU A 44 -0.69 5.58 16.24
N LYS A 45 -0.22 5.76 17.47
CA LYS A 45 0.45 6.98 17.92
C LYS A 45 1.78 7.16 17.16
N GLY A 46 1.80 8.10 16.22
CA GLY A 46 2.96 8.44 15.41
C GLY A 46 2.96 7.86 13.99
N ILE A 47 1.86 7.24 13.54
CA ILE A 47 1.71 6.83 12.15
C ILE A 47 1.53 8.08 11.28
N SER A 48 2.36 8.19 10.24
CA SER A 48 2.19 9.20 9.21
C SER A 48 1.31 8.64 8.09
N ALA A 49 0.17 9.28 7.85
CA ALA A 49 -0.59 9.05 6.63
C ALA A 49 -0.02 9.92 5.51
N TYR A 50 0.32 9.29 4.39
CA TYR A 50 0.77 9.99 3.20
C TYR A 50 -0.39 10.16 2.23
N ASN A 51 -0.42 11.29 1.54
CA ASN A 51 -1.45 11.56 0.55
C ASN A 51 -0.92 11.28 -0.86
N TYR A 52 -1.63 10.42 -1.58
CA TYR A 52 -1.29 10.05 -2.94
C TYR A 52 -1.95 11.00 -3.94
N THR A 53 -1.50 12.25 -3.95
CA THR A 53 -2.01 13.27 -4.89
C THR A 53 -1.05 13.52 -6.05
N ASN A 54 0.25 13.31 -5.84
CA ASN A 54 1.29 13.73 -6.77
C ASN A 54 2.06 12.59 -7.43
N LEU A 55 1.73 11.32 -7.18
CA LEU A 55 2.45 10.26 -7.88
C LEU A 55 2.13 10.32 -9.39
N THR A 56 3.17 10.58 -10.17
CA THR A 56 3.15 10.48 -11.63
C THR A 56 3.76 9.17 -12.08
N LEU A 57 3.58 8.83 -13.36
CA LEU A 57 4.21 7.65 -13.95
C LEU A 57 5.75 7.71 -13.85
N THR A 58 6.33 8.89 -14.10
CA THR A 58 7.77 9.10 -13.99
C THR A 58 8.23 8.91 -12.55
N LEU A 59 7.55 9.51 -11.57
CA LEU A 59 7.88 9.32 -10.16
C LEU A 59 7.76 7.85 -9.76
N TYR A 60 6.74 7.13 -10.23
CA TYR A 60 6.62 5.70 -10.00
C TYR A 60 7.84 4.92 -10.49
N TYR A 61 8.24 5.09 -11.75
CA TYR A 61 9.41 4.35 -12.26
C TYR A 61 10.72 4.81 -11.63
N SER A 62 10.85 6.07 -11.22
CA SER A 62 11.96 6.50 -10.38
C SER A 62 11.97 5.75 -9.05
N LEU A 63 10.81 5.58 -8.39
CA LEU A 63 10.69 4.76 -7.19
C LEU A 63 11.09 3.31 -7.47
N VAL A 64 10.66 2.72 -8.59
CA VAL A 64 11.07 1.36 -8.96
C VAL A 64 12.59 1.23 -9.06
N VAL A 65 13.27 2.19 -9.69
CA VAL A 65 14.73 2.13 -9.87
C VAL A 65 15.51 2.42 -8.59
N PHE A 66 15.08 3.41 -7.81
CA PHE A 66 15.83 3.90 -6.64
C PHE A 66 15.40 3.31 -5.31
N SER A 67 14.22 2.66 -5.23
CA SER A 67 13.80 2.00 -4.00
C SER A 67 14.50 0.65 -3.82
N PHE A 68 14.76 0.32 -2.56
CA PHE A 68 15.19 -1.02 -2.17
C PHE A 68 14.21 -2.07 -2.69
N THR A 69 12.90 -1.83 -2.59
CA THR A 69 11.86 -2.75 -3.06
C THR A 69 11.97 -3.09 -4.54
N GLY A 70 12.13 -2.08 -5.40
CA GLY A 70 12.26 -2.32 -6.83
C GLY A 70 13.57 -3.01 -7.19
N LEU A 71 14.69 -2.61 -6.58
CA LEU A 71 15.97 -3.29 -6.76
C LEU A 71 15.92 -4.76 -6.29
N SER A 72 15.36 -5.03 -5.11
CA SER A 72 15.15 -6.39 -4.60
C SER A 72 14.34 -7.22 -5.58
N THR A 73 13.29 -6.64 -6.17
CA THR A 73 12.45 -7.36 -7.14
C THR A 73 13.22 -7.66 -8.43
N LEU A 74 13.98 -6.70 -8.95
CA LEU A 74 14.82 -6.90 -10.14
C LEU A 74 15.91 -7.97 -9.91
N LEU A 75 16.43 -8.09 -8.69
CA LEU A 75 17.39 -9.11 -8.29
C LEU A 75 16.75 -10.46 -7.93
N GLY A 76 15.41 -10.60 -8.05
CA GLY A 76 14.69 -11.83 -7.68
C GLY A 76 14.63 -12.09 -6.17
N LEU A 77 14.87 -11.06 -5.35
CA LEU A 77 14.82 -11.11 -3.88
C LEU A 77 13.44 -10.77 -3.31
N THR A 78 12.46 -10.46 -4.16
CA THR A 78 11.06 -10.24 -3.76
C THR A 78 10.20 -11.38 -4.28
N HIS A 79 9.57 -12.11 -3.37
CA HIS A 79 8.67 -13.21 -3.69
C HIS A 79 7.23 -12.78 -3.49
N PHE A 80 6.44 -12.83 -4.56
CA PHE A 80 4.99 -12.74 -4.44
C PHE A 80 4.45 -14.02 -3.79
N VAL A 81 3.66 -13.88 -2.73
CA VAL A 81 3.09 -15.01 -2.00
C VAL A 81 1.65 -15.25 -2.46
N ARG A 82 0.80 -14.21 -2.41
CA ARG A 82 -0.61 -14.31 -2.82
C ARG A 82 -1.25 -12.94 -3.01
N ALA A 83 -2.37 -12.93 -3.74
CA ALA A 83 -3.28 -11.79 -3.85
C ALA A 83 -4.73 -12.28 -3.89
N GLU A 84 -5.63 -11.55 -3.24
CA GLU A 84 -7.06 -11.89 -3.13
C GLU A 84 -7.91 -10.62 -3.37
N GLU A 85 -9.09 -10.76 -3.98
CA GLU A 85 -10.06 -9.68 -4.26
C GLU A 85 -11.45 -10.07 -3.76
N ALA A 86 -12.32 -9.09 -3.53
CA ALA A 86 -13.72 -9.27 -3.15
C ALA A 86 -13.89 -10.08 -1.86
N LEU A 87 -13.24 -9.58 -0.80
CA LEU A 87 -13.18 -10.18 0.53
C LEU A 87 -14.52 -10.00 1.28
N GLU A 88 -15.60 -10.55 0.75
CA GLU A 88 -16.96 -10.44 1.33
C GLU A 88 -17.09 -11.17 2.68
N LYS A 89 -16.26 -12.18 2.91
CA LYS A 89 -16.27 -12.99 4.15
C LYS A 89 -15.13 -12.63 5.10
N GLY A 90 -14.45 -11.51 4.85
CA GLY A 90 -13.14 -11.24 5.45
C GLY A 90 -12.09 -12.22 4.93
N VAL A 91 -10.84 -11.96 5.25
CA VAL A 91 -9.75 -12.90 4.98
C VAL A 91 -9.29 -13.46 6.31
N GLN A 92 -9.26 -14.79 6.43
CA GLN A 92 -8.67 -15.44 7.59
C GLN A 92 -7.21 -14.97 7.75
N GLY A 93 -6.98 -14.14 8.77
CA GLY A 93 -5.68 -13.55 9.11
C GLY A 93 -5.43 -12.11 8.60
N ALA A 94 -6.19 -11.59 7.62
CA ALA A 94 -6.11 -10.15 7.29
C ALA A 94 -6.93 -9.30 8.27
N ASP A 95 -8.10 -9.82 8.66
CA ASP A 95 -9.02 -9.12 9.56
C ASP A 95 -8.35 -8.86 10.92
N THR A 96 -7.33 -9.64 11.27
CA THR A 96 -6.51 -9.44 12.47
C THR A 96 -5.43 -8.37 12.30
N LEU A 97 -4.99 -8.08 11.07
CA LEU A 97 -3.93 -7.10 10.80
C LEU A 97 -4.50 -5.70 10.54
N VAL A 98 -5.63 -5.60 9.84
CA VAL A 98 -6.37 -4.33 9.69
C VAL A 98 -7.28 -4.15 10.91
N THR A 99 -6.70 -3.66 11.99
CA THR A 99 -7.40 -3.49 13.26
C THR A 99 -8.47 -2.39 13.18
N PRO A 100 -9.49 -2.40 14.07
CA PRO A 100 -10.47 -1.32 14.17
C PRO A 100 -9.82 0.06 14.35
N ASP A 101 -8.66 0.09 14.98
CA ASP A 101 -7.80 1.26 15.14
C ASP A 101 -7.35 1.84 13.78
N ILE A 102 -6.87 1.00 12.85
CA ILE A 102 -6.47 1.45 11.50
C ILE A 102 -7.69 2.01 10.73
N ILE A 103 -8.83 1.35 10.86
CA ILE A 103 -10.10 1.83 10.28
C ILE A 103 -10.50 3.18 10.88
N ALA A 104 -10.45 3.31 12.21
CA ALA A 104 -10.74 4.56 12.90
C ALA A 104 -9.77 5.68 12.49
N PHE A 105 -8.48 5.36 12.29
CA PHE A 105 -7.48 6.31 11.81
C PHE A 105 -7.78 6.78 10.37
N LEU A 106 -8.14 5.86 9.47
CA LEU A 106 -8.60 6.20 8.12
C LEU A 106 -9.86 7.08 8.19
N GLN A 107 -10.82 6.77 9.06
CA GLN A 107 -12.03 7.58 9.23
C GLN A 107 -11.75 8.98 9.80
N ALA A 108 -10.82 9.09 10.76
CA ALA A 108 -10.49 10.31 11.48
C ALA A 108 -9.55 11.25 10.72
N SER A 109 -8.94 10.80 9.62
CA SER A 109 -8.09 11.65 8.78
C SER A 109 -8.85 12.94 8.41
N PRO A 110 -8.31 14.15 8.66
CA PRO A 110 -9.00 15.43 8.43
C PRO A 110 -9.42 15.68 6.98
N ARG A 111 -8.89 14.88 6.04
CA ARG A 111 -9.28 14.89 4.62
C ARG A 111 -10.46 13.96 4.31
N LEU A 112 -10.89 13.20 5.32
CA LEU A 112 -11.98 12.23 5.34
C LEU A 112 -13.04 12.59 6.41
N SER A 113 -12.79 13.63 7.23
CA SER A 113 -13.70 14.09 8.27
C SER A 113 -14.87 14.90 7.66
N GLY A 114 -16.11 14.45 7.88
CA GLY A 114 -17.32 15.20 7.54
C GLY A 114 -18.47 14.37 6.98
N VAL A 115 -18.20 13.14 6.51
CA VAL A 115 -19.22 12.21 6.01
C VAL A 115 -18.93 10.81 6.54
N VAL A 116 -19.94 10.14 7.09
CA VAL A 116 -19.86 8.74 7.53
C VAL A 116 -19.88 7.87 6.27
N GLY A 117 -18.73 7.24 5.95
CA GLY A 117 -18.59 6.31 4.83
C GLY A 117 -18.25 4.91 5.32
N GLU A 118 -18.65 3.90 4.56
CA GLU A 118 -18.28 2.51 4.83
C GLU A 118 -16.88 2.26 4.26
N LEU A 119 -15.97 1.79 5.11
CA LEU A 119 -14.65 1.33 4.70
C LEU A 119 -14.69 -0.19 4.59
N LYS A 120 -14.27 -0.73 3.43
CA LYS A 120 -14.25 -2.17 3.17
C LYS A 120 -12.91 -2.57 2.59
N VAL A 121 -12.27 -3.58 3.17
CA VAL A 121 -11.09 -4.21 2.54
C VAL A 121 -11.57 -4.94 1.28
N VAL A 122 -11.07 -4.52 0.12
CA VAL A 122 -11.47 -5.09 -1.18
C VAL A 122 -10.39 -5.93 -1.81
N ARG A 123 -9.11 -5.72 -1.44
CA ARG A 123 -7.99 -6.54 -1.91
C ARG A 123 -6.94 -6.72 -0.82
N TRP A 124 -6.23 -7.82 -0.94
CA TRP A 124 -5.07 -8.14 -0.11
C TRP A 124 -3.94 -8.69 -0.96
N PHE A 125 -2.71 -8.32 -0.60
CA PHE A 125 -1.49 -8.81 -1.21
C PHE A 125 -0.49 -9.18 -0.11
N GLU A 126 0.26 -10.26 -0.33
CA GLU A 126 1.35 -10.69 0.54
C GLU A 126 2.63 -10.85 -0.28
N TYR A 127 3.69 -10.19 0.17
CA TYR A 127 5.03 -10.26 -0.41
C TYR A 127 6.04 -10.66 0.66
N ARG A 128 7.10 -11.35 0.24
CA ARG A 128 8.23 -11.71 1.08
C ARG A 128 9.53 -11.25 0.43
N PHE A 129 10.26 -10.37 1.10
CA PHE A 129 11.60 -9.97 0.72
C PHE A 129 12.59 -10.94 1.34
N VAL A 130 13.35 -11.68 0.53
CA VAL A 130 14.32 -12.70 0.98
C VAL A 130 15.38 -12.07 1.88
N VAL A 131 15.85 -10.88 1.50
CA VAL A 131 16.76 -10.06 2.29
C VAL A 131 16.07 -8.72 2.51
N PRO A 132 15.83 -8.27 3.76
CA PRO A 132 16.27 -8.84 5.03
C PRO A 132 15.31 -9.91 5.64
N GLY A 133 14.43 -10.53 4.87
CA GLY A 133 13.47 -11.53 5.36
C GLY A 133 12.06 -10.97 5.61
N VAL A 134 11.80 -9.72 5.23
CA VAL A 134 10.56 -8.99 5.53
C VAL A 134 9.35 -9.64 4.88
N LYS A 135 8.29 -9.81 5.65
CA LYS A 135 6.95 -10.03 5.11
C LYS A 135 6.19 -8.71 5.06
N VAL A 136 5.55 -8.44 3.92
CA VAL A 136 4.74 -7.24 3.72
C VAL A 136 3.33 -7.66 3.35
N HIS A 137 2.37 -7.11 4.08
CA HIS A 137 0.95 -7.25 3.82
C HIS A 137 0.42 -5.92 3.33
N MET A 138 -0.20 -5.91 2.15
CA MET A 138 -0.81 -4.71 1.59
C MET A 138 -2.31 -4.92 1.48
N PHE A 139 -3.09 -3.95 1.95
CA PHE A 139 -4.54 -3.98 1.92
C PHE A 139 -5.04 -2.80 1.11
N HIS A 140 -5.97 -3.07 0.19
CA HIS A 140 -6.75 -2.02 -0.44
C HIS A 140 -8.06 -1.87 0.31
N VAL A 141 -8.29 -0.68 0.82
CA VAL A 141 -9.52 -0.34 1.52
C VAL A 141 -10.33 0.58 0.61
N ALA A 142 -11.43 0.06 0.08
CA ALA A 142 -12.41 0.88 -0.61
C ALA A 142 -13.13 1.76 0.41
N ASP A 143 -13.40 2.98 -0.02
CA ASP A 143 -14.13 3.97 0.76
C ASP A 143 -15.30 4.45 -0.09
N SER A 144 -16.52 4.25 0.42
CA SER A 144 -17.75 4.65 -0.28
C SER A 144 -17.82 6.16 -0.53
N ARG A 145 -16.98 6.96 0.13
CA ARG A 145 -16.86 8.42 -0.07
C ARG A 145 -16.00 8.79 -1.27
N LEU A 146 -15.14 7.88 -1.73
CA LEU A 146 -14.31 8.11 -2.90
C LEU A 146 -15.08 7.76 -4.18
N ALA A 147 -14.65 8.35 -5.30
CA ALA A 147 -15.15 7.96 -6.62
C ALA A 147 -14.93 6.46 -6.85
N GLU A 148 -15.86 5.82 -7.57
CA GLU A 148 -15.81 4.39 -7.87
C GLU A 148 -14.43 3.97 -8.40
N GLY A 149 -13.90 2.88 -7.86
CA GLY A 149 -12.60 2.33 -8.22
C GLY A 149 -11.41 2.96 -7.49
N LYS A 150 -11.60 3.99 -6.66
CA LYS A 150 -10.54 4.50 -5.78
C LYS A 150 -10.40 3.70 -4.50
N VAL A 151 -9.17 3.56 -4.03
CA VAL A 151 -8.85 2.76 -2.85
C VAL A 151 -7.73 3.39 -2.03
N HIS A 152 -7.81 3.27 -0.71
CA HIS A 152 -6.69 3.50 0.20
C HIS A 152 -5.73 2.32 0.16
N LEU A 153 -4.47 2.57 0.47
CA LEU A 153 -3.46 1.51 0.66
C LEU A 153 -3.02 1.49 2.13
N VAL A 154 -3.09 0.32 2.75
CA VAL A 154 -2.49 0.07 4.06
C VAL A 154 -1.42 -1.00 3.89
N GLU A 155 -0.17 -0.63 4.13
CA GLU A 155 0.99 -1.50 4.02
C GLU A 155 1.56 -1.77 5.41
N ILE A 156 1.57 -3.04 5.79
CA ILE A 156 1.99 -3.54 7.09
C ILE A 156 3.21 -4.45 6.93
N PHE A 157 4.30 -4.09 7.59
CA PHE A 157 5.56 -4.86 7.56
C PHE A 157 5.69 -5.67 8.83
N ASP A 158 6.01 -6.96 8.71
CA ASP A 158 6.25 -7.78 9.88
C ASP A 158 7.61 -7.45 10.52
N LYS A 159 7.59 -7.06 11.80
CA LYS A 159 8.78 -6.53 12.49
C LYS A 159 9.79 -7.61 12.85
N ASP A 160 9.37 -8.85 12.98
CA ASP A 160 10.24 -9.95 13.43
C ASP A 160 11.41 -10.24 12.46
N THR A 161 11.43 -9.58 11.29
CA THR A 161 12.48 -9.74 10.28
C THR A 161 13.25 -8.47 9.91
N LEU A 162 12.98 -7.31 10.51
CA LEU A 162 13.65 -6.05 10.16
C LEU A 162 14.57 -5.50 11.26
N ILE A 163 15.83 -5.25 10.92
CA ILE A 163 16.78 -4.48 11.72
C ILE A 163 16.31 -3.01 11.77
N PRO A 164 16.28 -2.33 12.95
CA PRO A 164 15.79 -0.96 13.13
C PRO A 164 16.34 0.10 12.16
N TYR A 165 17.59 -0.06 11.69
CA TYR A 165 18.22 0.86 10.75
C TYR A 165 17.61 0.83 9.34
N ILE A 166 17.04 -0.31 8.95
CA ILE A 166 16.36 -0.46 7.65
C ILE A 166 15.01 0.26 7.67
N TYR A 167 14.32 0.30 8.81
CA TYR A 167 13.11 1.12 8.98
C TYR A 167 13.41 2.61 8.77
N ALA A 168 14.50 3.12 9.36
CA ALA A 168 14.89 4.51 9.19
C ALA A 168 15.26 4.82 7.72
N ALA A 169 15.97 3.92 7.04
CA ALA A 169 16.33 4.09 5.64
C ALA A 169 15.11 4.04 4.70
N ILE A 170 14.21 3.06 4.86
CA ILE A 170 12.98 2.96 4.06
C ILE A 170 12.07 4.16 4.33
N ALA A 171 11.86 4.54 5.59
CA ALA A 171 11.04 5.69 5.94
C ALA A 171 11.66 7.01 5.46
N ALA A 172 12.99 7.16 5.51
CA ALA A 172 13.68 8.34 4.98
C ALA A 172 13.64 8.41 3.46
N CYS A 173 13.83 7.28 2.76
CA CYS A 173 13.67 7.21 1.31
C CYS A 173 12.22 7.52 0.90
N ALA A 174 11.24 6.90 1.55
CA ALA A 174 9.83 7.20 1.32
C ALA A 174 9.56 8.69 1.58
N ALA A 175 9.90 9.23 2.75
CA ALA A 175 9.69 10.63 3.07
C ALA A 175 10.37 11.57 2.06
N TRP A 176 11.65 11.37 1.75
CA TRP A 176 12.41 12.23 0.83
C TRP A 176 11.80 12.26 -0.58
N MET A 177 11.29 11.12 -1.07
CA MET A 177 10.68 11.02 -2.40
C MET A 177 9.22 11.48 -2.47
N TRP A 178 8.56 11.68 -1.33
CA TRP A 178 7.17 12.17 -1.25
C TRP A 178 7.06 13.68 -0.95
N PHE A 179 8.14 14.30 -0.47
CA PHE A 179 8.24 15.75 -0.23
C PHE A 179 8.99 16.51 -1.35
N ALA A 180 9.69 15.81 -2.25
CA ALA A 180 10.33 16.37 -3.45
C ALA A 180 9.41 16.34 -4.67
#